data_AF-A0A3A9DX08-F1
#
_entry.id   AF-A0A3A9DX08-F1
#
_cell.length_a   1.000
_cell.length_b   1.000
_cell.length_c   1.000
_cell.angle_alpha   90.00
_cell.angle_beta   90.00
_cell.angle_gamma   90.00
#
_symmetry.space_group_name_H-M   'P 1'
#
loop_
_entity.id
_entity.type
_entity.pdbx_description
1 polymer ?
#
loop_
_entity_poly.entity_id
_entity_poly.type
_entity_poly.pdbx_seq_one_letter_code
_entity_poly.pdbx_strand_id
1 'polypeptide(L)' 'ALIGAIGSMMSQVGDLTASGIKREHKLKDYGNLIPGHGGILDRFDSVIVTAPIIYLLASFIP' A
#
# COMPACT_ATOMS: atom_id res chain seq x y z
N ALA A 1 -7.94 -14.42 -12.22
CA ALA A 1 -7.53 -13.30 -13.09
C ALA A 1 -8.07 -11.95 -12.60
N LEU A 2 -9.39 -11.81 -12.42
CA LEU A 2 -10.02 -10.55 -12.00
C LEU A 2 -9.48 -9.98 -10.67
N ILE A 3 -9.41 -10.80 -9.62
CA ILE A 3 -8.89 -10.38 -8.30
C ILE A 3 -7.45 -9.86 -8.42
N GLY A 4 -6.59 -10.53 -9.19
CA GLY A 4 -5.21 -10.11 -9.40
C GLY A 4 -5.10 -8.80 -10.20
N ALA A 5 -5.97 -8.60 -11.20
CA ALA A 5 -6.02 -7.36 -11.97
C ALA A 5 -6.47 -6.16 -11.12
N ILE A 6 -7.52 -6.33 -10.30
CA ILE A 6 -7.97 -5.28 -9.39
C ILE A 6 -6.93 -5.03 -8.30
N GLY A 7 -6.36 -6.09 -7.73
CA GLY A 7 -5.32 -5.98 -6.71
C GLY A 7 -4.08 -5.22 -7.20
N SER A 8 -3.64 -5.42 -8.45
CA SER A 8 -2.49 -4.71 -9.00
C SER A 8 -2.75 -3.21 -9.20
N MET A 9 -3.97 -2.84 -9.61
CA MET A 9 -4.38 -1.43 -9.70
C MET A 9 -4.45 -0.78 -8.33
N MET A 10 -5.06 -1.45 -7.35
CA MET A 10 -5.20 -0.91 -5.99
C MET A 10 -3.86 -0.80 -5.25
N SER A 11 -2.91 -1.69 -5.53
CA SER A 11 -1.55 -1.61 -4.99
C SER A 11 -0.86 -0.31 -5.41
N GLN A 12 -0.93 0.05 -6.69
CA GLN A 12 -0.37 1.30 -7.18
C GLN A 12 -1.04 2.53 -6.54
N VAL A 13 -2.36 2.49 -6.36
CA VAL A 13 -3.11 3.58 -5.68
C VAL A 13 -2.63 3.74 -4.23
N GLY A 14 -2.43 2.64 -3.50
CA GLY A 14 -1.91 2.68 -2.12
C GLY A 14 -0.52 3.31 -2.03
N ASP A 15 0.43 2.85 -2.86
CA ASP A 15 1.80 3.38 -2.89
C ASP A 15 1.83 4.88 -3.24
N LEU A 16 1.01 5.32 -4.21
CA LEU A 16 0.92 6.73 -4.61
C LEU A 16 0.29 7.59 -3.52
N THR A 17 -0.77 7.10 -2.87
CA THR A 17 -1.44 7.81 -1.77
C THR A 17 -0.46 8.03 -0.62
N ALA A 18 0.24 6.98 -0.21
CA ALA A 18 1.25 7.05 0.83
C ALA A 18 2.41 7.98 0.45
N SER A 19 2.87 7.92 -0.81
CA SER A 19 3.87 8.85 -1.33
C SER A 19 3.40 10.31 -1.29
N GLY A 20 2.14 10.59 -1.65
CA GLY A 20 1.54 11.92 -1.55
C GLY A 20 1.57 12.47 -0.13
N ILE A 21 1.12 11.68 0.85
CA ILE A 21 1.12 12.04 2.27
C ILE A 21 2.54 12.37 2.74
N LYS A 22 3.53 11.53 2.37
CA LYS A 22 4.94 11.77 2.71
C LYS A 22 5.43 13.12 2.17
N ARG A 23 5.07 13.48 0.93
CA ARG A 23 5.48 14.76 0.32
C ARG A 23 4.81 15.97 0.94
N GLU A 24 3.54 15.86 1.32
CA GLU A 24 2.84 16.93 2.04
C GLU A 24 3.52 17.24 3.38
N HIS A 25 4.00 16.21 4.07
CA HIS A 25 4.72 16.35 5.34
C HIS A 25 6.22 16.62 5.17
N LYS A 26 6.71 16.79 3.94
CA LYS A 26 8.14 16.95 3.59
C LYS A 26 9.02 15.80 4.11
N LEU A 27 8.44 14.62 4.24
CA LEU A 27 9.11 13.39 4.64
C LEU A 27 9.47 12.53 3.42
N LYS A 28 10.51 11.72 3.59
CA LYS A 28 10.88 10.70 2.59
C LYS A 28 10.33 9.33 2.94
N ASP A 29 10.50 8.94 4.20
CA ASP A 29 10.14 7.64 4.77
C ASP A 29 9.27 7.90 6.02
N TYR A 30 8.35 6.99 6.34
CA TYR A 30 7.45 7.14 7.50
C TYR A 30 8.17 6.95 8.85
N GLY A 31 9.39 6.44 8.85
CA GLY A 31 10.17 6.22 10.06
C GLY A 31 11.54 5.62 9.74
N ASN A 32 12.31 5.33 10.79
CA ASN A 32 13.65 4.74 10.68
C ASN A 32 13.88 3.74 11.82
N LEU A 33 12.97 2.78 11.98
CA LEU A 33 13.07 1.79 13.07
C LEU A 33 14.26 0.85 12.89
N ILE A 34 14.56 0.48 11.64
CA ILE A 34 15.72 -0.34 11.29
C ILE A 34 16.71 0.57 10.54
N PRO A 35 17.92 0.79 11.09
CA PRO A 35 18.92 1.65 10.47
C PRO A 35 19.21 1.24 9.02
N GLY A 36 18.98 2.15 8.08
CA GLY A 36 19.25 1.92 6.65
C GLY A 36 18.18 1.13 5.90
N HIS A 37 17.06 0.77 6.52
CA HIS A 37 16.00 -0.03 5.90
C HIS A 37 14.76 0.76 5.45
N GLY A 38 14.74 2.07 5.70
CA GLY A 38 13.60 2.95 5.48
C GLY A 38 12.51 2.77 6.55
N GLY A 39 11.31 3.29 6.29
CA GLY A 39 10.17 3.12 7.17
C GLY A 39 9.55 1.74 7.02
N ILE A 40 9.18 1.13 8.15
CA ILE A 40 8.43 -0.14 8.11
C ILE A 40 7.09 0.06 7.42
N LEU A 41 6.44 1.20 7.66
CA LEU A 41 5.16 1.52 7.03
C LEU A 41 5.29 1.61 5.50
N ASP A 42 6.43 2.08 4.97
CA ASP A 42 6.71 2.14 3.53
C ASP A 42 6.64 0.77 2.85
N ARG A 43 6.78 -0.34 3.61
CA ARG A 43 6.64 -1.71 3.10
C ARG A 43 5.19 -2.17 2.99
N PHE A 44 4.29 -1.51 3.70
CA PHE A 44 2.87 -1.83 3.77
C PHE A 44 1.98 -0.80 3.06
N ASP A 45 2.55 0.28 2.50
CA ASP A 45 1.85 1.36 1.80
C ASP A 45 0.76 0.85 0.81
N SER A 46 1.14 -0.06 -0.09
CA SER A 46 0.23 -0.71 -1.04
C SER A 46 -0.68 -1.76 -0.40
N VAL A 47 -0.18 -2.53 0.57
CA VAL A 47 -0.90 -3.65 1.19
C VAL A 47 -2.09 -3.15 2.01
N ILE A 48 -1.95 -2.02 2.70
CA ILE A 48 -3.01 -1.43 3.52
C ILE A 48 -4.28 -1.17 2.70
N VAL A 49 -4.13 -0.73 1.45
CA VAL A 49 -5.25 -0.49 0.53
C VAL A 49 -5.67 -1.78 -0.18
N THR A 50 -4.70 -2.60 -0.59
CA THR A 50 -4.96 -3.78 -1.43
C THR A 50 -5.61 -4.93 -0.65
N ALA A 51 -5.18 -5.17 0.59
CA ALA A 51 -5.64 -6.29 1.42
C ALA A 51 -7.16 -6.29 1.69
N PRO A 52 -7.80 -5.19 2.15
CA PRO A 52 -9.25 -5.20 2.37
C PRO A 52 -10.02 -5.39 1.07
N ILE A 53 -9.53 -4.84 -0.05
CA ILE A 53 -10.21 -4.96 -1.35
C ILE A 53 -10.14 -6.39 -1.87
N ILE A 54 -8.96 -7.02 -1.80
CA ILE A 54 -8.81 -8.43 -2.18
C ILE A 54 -9.67 -9.32 -1.28
N TYR A 55 -9.70 -9.06 0.03
CA TYR A 55 -10.52 -9.83 0.96
C TYR A 55 -12.02 -9.76 0.61
N LEU A 56 -12.53 -8.55 0.34
CA LEU A 56 -13.92 -8.38 -0.09
C LEU A 56 -14.17 -9.11 -1.42
N LEU A 57 -13.32 -8.90 -2.43
CA LEU A 57 -13.47 -9.54 -3.73
C LEU A 57 -13.45 -11.08 -3.62
N ALA A 58 -12.54 -11.64 -2.84
CA ALA A 58 -12.46 -13.09 -2.61
C ALA A 58 -13.63 -13.66 -1.78
N SER A 59 -14.28 -12.83 -0.96
CA SER A 59 -15.45 -13.24 -0.17
C SER A 59 -16.75 -13.21 -0.99
N PHE A 60 -16.86 -12.31 -1.97
CA PHE A 60 -18.06 -12.15 -2.80
C PHE A 60 -17.98 -12.87 -4.14
N ILE A 61 -16.78 -13.10 -4.66
CA ILE A 61 -16.54 -13.85 -5.90
C ILE A 61 -16.22 -15.29 -5.51
N PRO A 62 -17.01 -16.29 -5.98
CA PRO A 62 -16.75 -17.70 -5.71
C PRO A 62 -15.45 -18.22 -6.35
#